data_AF-A0A9D6DBA9-F1
#
_entry.id   AF-A0A9D6DBA9-F1
#
_cell.length_a   1.000
_cell.length_b   1.000
_cell.length_c   1.000
_cell.angle_alpha   90.00
_cell.angle_beta   90.00
_cell.angle_gamma   90.00
#
_symmetry.space_group_name_H-M   'P 1'
#
loop_
_entity.id
_entity.type
_entity.pdbx_description
1 polymer ?
#
loop_
_entity_poly.entity_id
_entity_poly.type
_entity_poly.pdbx_seq_one_letter_code
_entity_poly.pdbx_strand_id
1 'polypeptide(L)' 'MKVSVRIDGVVHSATPGQSLAALLAQSWSRRSVSGQARAPWCGMGVCFECRVNVDGVAHQRACQVTVRDGMEVRRER' A
#
# COMPACT_ATOMS: atom_id res chain seq x y z
N MET A 1 -5.85 -13.57 -14.60
CA MET A 1 -5.56 -12.18 -15.05
C MET A 1 -4.78 -11.48 -13.94
N LYS A 2 -3.76 -10.67 -14.26
CA LYS A 2 -3.03 -9.85 -13.29
C LYS A 2 -3.26 -8.37 -13.60
N VAL A 3 -3.16 -7.51 -12.59
CA VAL A 3 -3.18 -6.05 -12.75
C VAL A 3 -1.79 -5.46 -12.45
N SER A 4 -1.50 -4.31 -13.03
CA SER A 4 -0.27 -3.56 -12.82
C SER A 4 -0.50 -2.42 -11.82
N VAL A 5 0.32 -2.36 -10.77
CA VAL A 5 0.32 -1.30 -9.76
C VAL A 5 1.70 -0.66 -9.71
N ARG A 6 1.79 0.67 -9.75
CA ARG A 6 3.06 1.38 -9.56
C ARG A 6 3.24 1.72 -8.09
N ILE A 7 4.34 1.29 -7.48
CA ILE A 7 4.72 1.65 -6.12
C ILE A 7 6.03 2.40 -6.18
N ASP A 8 6.03 3.67 -5.79
CA ASP A 8 7.20 4.56 -5.87
C ASP A 8 7.88 4.54 -7.25
N GLY A 9 7.07 4.52 -8.32
CA GLY A 9 7.54 4.47 -9.71
C GLY A 9 7.88 3.07 -10.24
N VAL A 10 8.00 2.06 -9.37
CA VAL A 10 8.30 0.68 -9.76
C VAL A 10 7.00 -0.08 -10.06
N VAL A 11 6.95 -0.77 -11.19
CA VAL A 11 5.76 -1.56 -11.58
C VAL A 11 5.78 -2.91 -10.87
N HIS A 12 4.67 -3.24 -10.21
CA HIS A 12 4.42 -4.52 -9.57
C HIS A 12 3.19 -5.20 -10.17
N SER A 13 3.29 -6.52 -10.31
CA SER A 13 2.15 -7.33 -10.73
C SER A 13 1.35 -7.80 -9.52
N ALA A 14 0.03 -7.67 -9.59
CA ALA A 14 -0.87 -7.98 -8.49
C ALA A 14 -2.06 -8.83 -8.94
N THR A 15 -2.61 -9.61 -8.01
CA THR A 15 -3.84 -10.38 -8.21
C THR A 15 -5.03 -9.42 -8.10
N PRO A 16 -5.93 -9.34 -9.10
CA PRO A 16 -7.13 -8.51 -8.99
C PRO A 16 -7.94 -8.88 -7.75
N GLY A 17 -8.51 -7.89 -7.07
CA GLY A 17 -9.36 -8.12 -5.89
C GLY A 17 -8.61 -8.31 -4.56
N GLN A 18 -7.28 -8.52 -4.57
CA GLN A 18 -6.52 -8.53 -3.32
C GLN A 18 -6.39 -7.11 -2.73
N SER A 19 -6.12 -7.02 -1.42
CA SER A 19 -5.82 -5.74 -0.79
C SER A 19 -4.43 -5.23 -1.18
N LEU A 20 -4.25 -3.91 -1.21
CA LEU A 20 -2.94 -3.30 -1.42
C LEU A 20 -1.97 -3.68 -0.29
N ALA A 21 -2.47 -3.95 0.92
CA ALA A 21 -1.68 -4.51 2.01
C ALA A 21 -1.05 -5.87 1.65
N ALA A 22 -1.75 -6.75 0.95
CA ALA A 22 -1.18 -8.04 0.53
C ALA A 22 0.02 -7.83 -0.41
N LEU A 23 -0.05 -6.83 -1.30
CA LEU A 23 1.05 -6.46 -2.19
C LEU A 23 2.24 -5.84 -1.43
N LEU A 24 1.98 -5.15 -0.32
CA LEU A 24 2.99 -4.51 0.53
C LEU A 24 3.51 -5.43 1.66
N ALA A 25 2.98 -6.64 1.84
CA ALA A 25 3.24 -7.49 3.00
C ALA A 25 4.72 -7.89 3.18
N GLN A 26 5.48 -7.96 2.08
CA GLN A 26 6.91 -8.27 2.10
C GLN A 26 7.80 -7.02 2.03
N SER A 27 7.22 -5.84 2.27
CA SER A 27 7.89 -4.55 2.17
C SER A 27 7.39 -3.61 3.27
N TRP A 28 7.73 -2.33 3.13
CA TRP A 28 7.24 -1.27 3.98
C TRP A 28 6.20 -0.43 3.23
N SER A 29 5.36 0.25 4.01
CA SER A 29 4.25 1.09 3.53
C SER A 29 4.44 2.55 3.92
N ARG A 30 4.94 2.79 5.13
CA ARG A 30 5.32 4.11 5.61
C ARG A 30 6.50 4.07 6.57
N ARG A 31 7.04 5.24 6.90
CA ARG A 31 7.96 5.41 8.03
C ARG A 31 7.29 6.15 9.19
N SER A 32 7.69 5.82 10.43
CA SER A 32 7.31 6.61 11.60
C SER A 32 8.07 7.93 11.63
N VAL A 33 7.65 8.83 12.52
CA VAL A 33 8.41 10.06 12.82
C VAL A 33 9.86 9.80 13.26
N SER A 34 10.12 8.62 13.84
CA SER A 34 11.44 8.14 14.22
C SER A 34 12.16 7.33 13.13
N GLY A 35 11.64 7.31 11.90
CA GLY A 35 12.24 6.66 10.73
C GLY A 35 12.02 5.14 10.63
N GLN A 36 11.32 4.53 11.58
CA GLN A 36 11.08 3.08 11.61
C GLN A 36 10.11 2.67 10.49
N ALA A 37 10.48 1.64 9.72
CA ALA A 37 9.64 1.11 8.66
C ALA A 37 8.40 0.43 9.26
N ARG A 38 7.21 0.80 8.77
CA ARG A 38 5.93 0.20 9.16
C ARG A 38 5.32 -0.54 7.98
N ALA A 39 4.66 -1.64 8.29
CA ALA A 39 4.06 -2.55 7.33
C ALA A 39 2.62 -2.87 7.75
N PRO A 40 1.80 -3.46 6.85
CA PRO A 40 0.50 -4.00 7.23
C PRO A 40 0.58 -4.95 8.43
N TRP A 41 -0.21 -4.62 9.45
CA TRP A 41 -0.24 -5.36 10.71
C TRP A 41 -1.65 -5.89 11.01
N CYS A 42 -2.59 -5.00 11.32
CA CYS A 42 -3.91 -5.43 11.81
C CYS A 42 -4.86 -5.96 10.73
N GLY A 43 -4.67 -5.64 9.45
CA GLY A 43 -5.62 -5.95 8.37
C GLY A 43 -7.00 -5.25 8.43
N MET A 44 -7.37 -4.66 9.57
CA MET A 44 -8.71 -4.12 9.85
C MET A 44 -8.86 -2.61 9.64
N GLY A 45 -7.78 -1.89 9.35
CA GLY A 45 -7.80 -0.44 9.16
C GLY A 45 -7.66 0.40 10.44
N VAL A 46 -7.50 -0.23 11.61
CA VAL A 46 -7.48 0.47 12.92
C VAL A 46 -6.10 0.91 13.40
N CYS A 47 -5.03 0.26 12.97
CA CYS A 47 -3.67 0.55 13.47
C CYS A 47 -2.95 1.69 12.74
N PHE A 48 -3.40 2.06 11.53
CA PHE A 48 -2.75 3.08 10.68
C PHE A 48 -1.27 2.81 10.31
N GLU A 49 -0.77 1.62 10.54
CA GLU A 49 0.61 1.22 10.21
C GLU A 49 0.84 1.03 8.71
N CYS A 50 -0.25 0.84 7.94
CA CYS A 50 -0.22 0.60 6.50
C CYS A 50 -0.63 1.79 5.64
N ARG A 51 -0.49 3.02 6.15
CA ARG A 51 -0.87 4.21 5.38
C ARG A 51 0.03 4.41 4.16
N VAL A 52 -0.59 4.78 3.06
CA VAL A 52 0.03 5.09 1.77
C VAL A 52 -0.78 6.18 1.06
N ASN A 53 -0.17 6.81 0.07
CA ASN A 53 -0.88 7.68 -0.86
C ASN A 53 -1.29 6.84 -2.08
N VAL A 54 -2.56 6.87 -2.45
CA VAL A 54 -3.09 6.12 -3.60
C VAL A 54 -3.75 7.10 -4.55
N ASP A 55 -3.25 7.16 -5.78
CA ASP A 55 -3.78 8.01 -6.86
C ASP A 55 -3.94 9.49 -6.44
N GLY A 56 -2.96 9.99 -5.69
CA GLY A 56 -2.96 11.37 -5.15
C GLY A 56 -3.72 11.55 -3.84
N VAL A 57 -4.47 10.56 -3.36
CA VAL A 57 -5.19 10.61 -2.09
C VAL A 57 -4.29 10.12 -0.95
N ALA A 58 -4.00 11.00 0.00
CA ALA A 58 -3.09 10.70 1.11
C ALA A 58 -3.73 9.87 2.23
N HIS A 59 -2.90 9.22 3.05
CA HIS A 59 -3.30 8.53 4.29
C HIS A 59 -4.34 7.42 4.12
N GLN A 60 -4.39 6.82 2.92
CA GLN A 60 -5.23 5.67 2.64
C GLN A 60 -4.67 4.44 3.37
N ARG A 61 -5.56 3.63 3.95
CA ARG A 61 -5.17 2.40 4.63
C ARG A 61 -5.01 1.30 3.58
N ALA A 62 -3.79 0.85 3.30
CA ALA A 62 -3.56 -0.17 2.26
C ALA A 62 -4.37 -1.47 2.48
N CYS A 63 -4.67 -1.81 3.74
CA CYS A 63 -5.52 -2.97 4.06
C CYS A 63 -7.01 -2.80 3.69
N GLN A 64 -7.46 -1.59 3.42
CA GLN A 64 -8.84 -1.25 3.03
C GLN A 64 -8.92 -0.84 1.55
N VAL A 65 -7.80 -0.85 0.82
CA VAL A 65 -7.74 -0.50 -0.59
C VAL A 65 -7.61 -1.78 -1.41
N THR A 66 -8.52 -2.02 -2.34
CA THR A 66 -8.42 -3.11 -3.31
C THR A 66 -7.55 -2.68 -4.49
N VAL A 67 -6.63 -3.55 -4.92
CA VAL A 67 -5.78 -3.25 -6.08
C VAL A 67 -6.60 -3.15 -7.36
N ARG A 68 -6.26 -2.18 -8.20
CA ARG A 68 -6.84 -1.98 -9.54
C ARG A 68 -5.72 -1.73 -10.55
N ASP A 69 -5.99 -2.03 -11.81
CA ASP A 69 -5.01 -1.80 -12.88
C ASP A 69 -4.71 -0.31 -13.04
N GLY A 70 -3.44 0.02 -13.27
CA GLY A 70 -2.95 1.38 -13.45
C GLY A 70 -2.86 2.21 -12.16
N MET A 71 -3.11 1.63 -10.99
CA MET A 71 -3.02 2.33 -9.70
C MET A 71 -1.61 2.87 -9.45
N GLU A 72 -1.51 4.12 -8.97
CA GLU A 72 -0.27 4.74 -8.50
C GLU A 72 -0.27 4.82 -6.98
N VAL A 73 0.76 4.25 -6.36
CA VAL A 73 0.94 4.20 -4.91
C VAL A 73 2.26 4.86 -4.57
N ARG A 74 2.24 5.76 -3.59
CA ARG A 74 3.44 6.35 -3.01
C ARG A 74 3.49 6.05 -1.51
N ARG A 75 4.66 5.61 -1.05
CA ARG A 75 4.88 5.35 0.37
C ARG A 75 5.05 6.65 1.14
N GLU A 76 4.55 6.67 2.37
CA GLU A 76 4.68 7.85 3.25
C GLU A 76 6.01 7.85 4.01
N ARG A 77 6.59 9.03 4.21
CA ARG A 77 7.78 9.20 5.05
C ARG A 77 7.43 9.59 6.47
#